data_AF-A0A2R4T9M5-F1
#
_entry.id   AF-A0A2R4T9M5-F1
#
_cell.length_a   1.000
_cell.length_b   1.000
_cell.length_c   1.000
_cell.angle_alpha   90.00
_cell.angle_beta   90.00
_cell.angle_gamma   90.00
#
_symmetry.space_group_name_H-M   'P 1'
#
loop_
_entity.id
_entity.type
_entity.pdbx_description
1 polymer ?
#
loop_
_entity_poly.entity_id
_entity_poly.type
_entity_poly.pdbx_seq_one_letter_code
_entity_poly.pdbx_strand_id
1 'polypeptide(L)'
;MTESLAAFLEHIGADADTVQQAARYYLAAHTDDLDYEEMRDEVLAAAPDAAEAEELLHLLTSHSEYLEQGALVILSTAWEEPGERDMVRDALLDAKAKLPVIEVAILGIVMMYGMYLLATRGRKKHKRVVERRRDGSFKESVETEYFRPGNPLSALVQLFNQPPP
;
A
#
# COMPACT_ATOMS: atom_id res chain seq x y z
N MET A 1 -0.11 -17.38 -19.63
CA MET A 1 -0.55 -16.04 -19.18
C MET A 1 -0.36 -16.00 -17.69
N THR A 2 0.31 -14.98 -17.16
CA THR A 2 0.38 -14.80 -15.71
C THR A 2 -0.93 -14.16 -15.25
N GLU A 3 -1.50 -14.69 -14.17
CA GLU A 3 -2.72 -14.18 -13.55
C GLU A 3 -2.55 -12.72 -13.09
N SER A 4 -3.57 -11.89 -13.27
CA SER A 4 -3.57 -10.51 -12.75
C SER A 4 -3.92 -10.49 -11.27
N LEU A 5 -3.49 -9.44 -10.55
CA LEU A 5 -3.81 -9.29 -9.14
C LEU A 5 -5.33 -9.24 -8.91
N ALA A 6 -6.06 -8.52 -9.77
CA ALA A 6 -7.53 -8.43 -9.67
C ALA A 6 -8.19 -9.82 -9.77
N ALA A 7 -7.78 -10.64 -10.74
CA ALA A 7 -8.30 -12.00 -10.89
C ALA A 7 -7.99 -12.88 -9.67
N PHE A 8 -6.78 -12.75 -9.12
CA PHE A 8 -6.37 -13.47 -7.93
C PHE A 8 -7.18 -13.05 -6.69
N LEU A 9 -7.38 -11.75 -6.47
CA LEU A 9 -8.18 -11.20 -5.37
C LEU A 9 -9.65 -11.67 -5.44
N GLU A 10 -10.23 -11.71 -6.64
CA GLU A 10 -11.57 -12.26 -6.86
C GLU A 10 -11.62 -13.76 -6.58
N HIS A 11 -10.60 -14.51 -7.03
CA HIS A 11 -10.50 -15.95 -6.83
C HIS A 11 -10.48 -16.34 -5.34
N ILE A 12 -9.72 -15.61 -4.52
CA ILE A 12 -9.62 -15.88 -3.08
C ILE A 12 -10.76 -15.23 -2.27
N GLY A 13 -11.66 -14.49 -2.92
CA GLY A 13 -12.73 -13.74 -2.26
C GLY A 13 -12.20 -12.75 -1.22
N ALA A 14 -11.19 -11.96 -1.59
CA ALA A 14 -10.57 -10.99 -0.70
C ALA A 14 -11.55 -9.87 -0.32
N ASP A 15 -11.58 -9.52 0.96
CA ASP A 15 -12.26 -8.33 1.49
C ASP A 15 -11.24 -7.25 1.88
N ALA A 16 -11.72 -6.12 2.41
CA ALA A 16 -10.89 -4.97 2.72
C ALA A 16 -9.86 -5.34 3.79
N ASP A 17 -10.28 -6.10 4.81
CA ASP A 17 -9.43 -6.57 5.89
C ASP A 17 -8.32 -7.50 5.35
N THR A 18 -8.67 -8.43 4.47
CA THR A 18 -7.70 -9.31 3.78
C THR A 18 -6.64 -8.48 3.05
N VAL A 19 -7.07 -7.46 2.30
CA VAL A 19 -6.17 -6.62 1.49
C VAL A 19 -5.25 -5.77 2.38
N GLN A 20 -5.79 -5.13 3.41
CA GLN A 20 -5.02 -4.33 4.36
C GLN A 20 -3.99 -5.18 5.13
N GLN A 21 -4.43 -6.36 5.59
CA GLN A 21 -3.58 -7.31 6.30
C GLN A 21 -2.47 -7.86 5.41
N ALA A 22 -2.77 -8.16 4.14
CA ALA A 22 -1.78 -8.62 3.18
C ALA A 22 -0.72 -7.57 2.90
N ALA A 23 -1.09 -6.29 2.77
CA ALA A 23 -0.12 -5.22 2.60
C ALA A 23 0.85 -5.11 3.78
N ARG A 24 0.37 -5.34 5.02
CA ARG A 24 1.23 -5.45 6.21
C ARG A 24 2.18 -6.64 6.11
N TYR A 25 1.67 -7.84 5.83
CA TYR A 25 2.53 -9.04 5.74
C TYR A 25 3.58 -8.93 4.64
N TYR A 26 3.18 -8.39 3.49
CA TYR A 26 4.10 -8.08 2.41
C TYR A 26 5.20 -7.12 2.86
N LEU A 27 4.85 -6.01 3.51
CA LEU A 27 5.85 -5.03 3.97
C LEU A 27 6.75 -5.60 5.06
N ALA A 28 6.22 -6.36 6.02
CA ALA A 28 7.03 -7.03 7.04
C ALA A 28 8.07 -7.97 6.39
N ALA A 29 7.64 -8.84 5.48
CA ALA A 29 8.55 -9.72 4.74
C ALA A 29 9.58 -8.94 3.89
N HIS A 30 9.20 -7.78 3.35
CA HIS A 30 10.07 -6.94 2.52
C HIS A 30 11.06 -6.09 3.31
N THR A 31 10.80 -5.88 4.60
CA THR A 31 11.58 -5.01 5.50
C THR A 31 12.35 -5.79 6.56
N ASP A 32 12.37 -7.12 6.47
CA ASP A 32 12.97 -8.02 7.47
C ASP A 32 12.35 -7.82 8.87
N ASP A 33 11.01 -7.76 8.90
CA ASP A 33 10.18 -7.60 10.11
C ASP A 33 10.42 -6.29 10.89
N LEU A 34 10.73 -5.20 10.19
CA LEU A 34 10.75 -3.84 10.77
C LEU A 34 9.43 -3.57 11.51
N ASP A 35 9.50 -3.07 12.74
CA ASP A 35 8.29 -2.78 13.51
C ASP A 35 7.61 -1.47 13.06
N TYR A 36 6.39 -1.25 13.53
CA TYR A 36 5.62 -0.07 13.08
C TYR A 36 6.16 1.24 13.67
N GLU A 37 6.85 1.23 14.81
CA GLU A 37 7.44 2.44 15.40
C GLU A 37 8.68 2.84 14.57
N GLU A 38 9.50 1.85 14.23
CA GLU A 38 10.65 2.00 13.33
C GLU A 38 10.22 2.50 11.94
N MET A 39 9.17 1.91 11.35
CA MET A 39 8.60 2.38 10.09
C MET A 39 8.16 3.85 10.19
N ARG A 40 7.46 4.23 11.27
CA ARG A 40 7.02 5.62 11.48
C ARG A 40 8.22 6.57 11.57
N ASP A 41 9.23 6.21 12.35
CA ASP A 41 10.41 7.04 12.57
C ASP A 41 11.21 7.23 11.28
N GLU A 42 11.34 6.20 10.45
CA GLU A 42 11.96 6.32 9.11
C GLU A 42 11.18 7.30 8.22
N VAL A 43 9.85 7.21 8.19
CA VAL A 43 9.03 8.14 7.39
C VAL A 43 9.21 9.57 7.88
N LEU A 44 9.10 9.81 9.19
CA LEU A 44 9.19 11.15 9.76
C LEU A 44 10.57 11.77 9.59
N ALA A 45 11.64 10.96 9.71
CA ALA A 45 13.00 11.41 9.49
C ALA A 45 13.28 11.77 8.02
N ALA A 46 12.60 11.10 7.08
CA ALA A 46 12.75 11.35 5.65
C ALA A 46 11.82 12.45 5.11
N ALA A 47 10.79 12.84 5.87
CA ALA A 47 9.82 13.85 5.44
C ALA A 47 10.45 15.26 5.46
N PRO A 48 10.30 16.06 4.37
CA PRO A 48 10.71 17.46 4.37
C PRO A 48 9.97 18.30 5.43
N ASP A 49 8.72 17.94 5.70
CA ASP A 49 7.89 18.52 6.76
C ASP A 49 7.29 17.39 7.61
N ALA A 50 7.82 17.25 8.83
CA ALA A 50 7.38 16.23 9.78
C ALA A 50 5.95 16.48 10.29
N ALA A 51 5.51 17.75 10.38
CA ALA A 51 4.16 18.07 10.81
C ALA A 51 3.13 17.68 9.74
N GLU A 52 3.44 17.96 8.47
CA GLU A 52 2.61 17.50 7.34
C GLU A 52 2.54 15.96 7.27
N ALA A 53 3.65 15.27 7.52
CA ALA A 53 3.67 13.80 7.58
C ALA A 53 2.78 13.23 8.70
N GLU A 54 2.80 13.83 9.89
CA GLU A 54 1.93 13.43 10.99
C GLU A 54 0.45 13.70 10.71
N GLU A 55 0.11 14.83 10.08
CA GLU A 55 -1.26 15.13 9.66
C GLU A 55 -1.77 14.11 8.63
N LEU A 56 -0.94 13.72 7.66
CA LEU A 56 -1.29 12.70 6.67
C LEU A 56 -1.47 11.32 7.31
N LEU A 57 -0.64 10.96 8.31
CA LEU A 57 -0.82 9.75 9.10
C LEU A 57 -2.16 9.78 9.87
N HIS A 58 -2.50 10.93 10.47
CA HIS A 58 -3.76 11.10 11.16
C HIS A 58 -4.96 10.96 10.21
N LEU A 59 -4.85 11.50 8.99
CA LEU A 59 -5.89 11.37 7.96
C LEU A 59 -6.08 9.92 7.51
N LEU A 60 -5.00 9.16 7.30
CA LEU A 60 -5.05 7.74 6.95
C LEU A 60 -5.71 6.89 8.04
N THR A 61 -5.37 7.16 9.29
CA THR A 61 -5.90 6.41 10.44
C THR A 61 -7.34 6.77 10.79
N SER A 62 -7.81 7.94 10.35
CA SER A 62 -9.19 8.39 10.56
C SER A 62 -10.18 7.95 9.46
N HIS A 63 -9.68 7.42 8.33
CA HIS A 63 -10.49 7.08 7.16
C HIS A 63 -10.09 5.71 6.60
N SER A 64 -10.84 4.67 7.00
CA SER A 64 -10.56 3.27 6.63
C SER A 64 -10.53 3.01 5.12
N GLU A 65 -11.24 3.81 4.33
CA GLU A 65 -11.25 3.74 2.87
C GLU A 65 -9.88 4.03 2.24
N TYR A 66 -9.06 4.87 2.88
CA TYR A 66 -7.71 5.16 2.39
C TYR A 66 -6.73 4.05 2.74
N LEU A 67 -7.02 3.23 3.75
CA LEU A 67 -6.20 2.07 4.09
C LEU A 67 -6.33 0.97 3.04
N GLU A 68 -7.55 0.65 2.61
CA GLU A 68 -7.76 -0.33 1.53
C GLU A 68 -7.14 0.17 0.21
N GLN A 69 -7.34 1.44 -0.13
CA GLN A 69 -6.75 2.02 -1.34
C GLN A 69 -5.22 2.02 -1.30
N GLY A 70 -4.62 2.40 -0.17
CA GLY A 70 -3.17 2.35 0.02
C GLY A 70 -2.62 0.94 -0.12
N ALA A 71 -3.31 -0.04 0.45
CA ALA A 71 -2.93 -1.44 0.39
C ALA A 71 -3.00 -1.97 -1.05
N LEU A 72 -4.09 -1.71 -1.77
CA LEU A 72 -4.22 -2.10 -3.18
C LEU A 72 -3.14 -1.47 -4.04
N VAL A 73 -2.78 -0.21 -3.79
CA VAL A 73 -1.69 0.47 -4.49
C VAL A 73 -0.35 -0.25 -4.28
N ILE A 74 -0.01 -0.57 -3.02
CA ILE A 74 1.26 -1.21 -2.66
C ILE A 74 1.32 -2.59 -3.31
N LEU A 75 0.29 -3.41 -3.10
CA LEU A 75 0.22 -4.78 -3.62
C LEU A 75 0.21 -4.82 -5.14
N SER A 76 -0.52 -3.90 -5.81
CA SER A 76 -0.52 -3.84 -7.29
C SER A 76 0.86 -3.47 -7.84
N THR A 77 1.59 -2.60 -7.13
CA THR A 77 2.94 -2.22 -7.58
C THR A 77 3.93 -3.37 -7.40
N ALA A 78 3.84 -4.10 -6.28
CA ALA A 78 4.68 -5.26 -6.02
C ALA A 78 4.33 -6.45 -6.93
N TRP A 79 3.05 -6.65 -7.26
CA TRP A 79 2.61 -7.73 -8.15
C TRP A 79 3.17 -7.64 -9.57
N GLU A 80 3.46 -6.44 -10.06
CA GLU A 80 4.05 -6.24 -11.38
C GLU A 80 5.56 -6.58 -11.41
N GLU A 81 6.22 -6.63 -10.25
CA GLU A 81 7.62 -7.01 -10.14
C GLU A 81 7.75 -8.55 -10.05
N PRO A 82 8.43 -9.20 -11.02
CA PRO A 82 8.51 -10.67 -11.06
C PRO A 82 9.11 -11.31 -9.80
N GLY A 83 9.98 -10.60 -9.08
CA GLY A 83 10.60 -11.08 -7.84
C GLY A 83 9.75 -10.88 -6.59
N GLU A 84 8.73 -10.01 -6.62
CA GLU A 84 7.89 -9.70 -5.46
C GLU A 84 6.49 -10.34 -5.56
N ARG A 85 6.09 -10.79 -6.75
CA ARG A 85 4.76 -11.38 -6.98
C ARG A 85 4.45 -12.56 -6.07
N ASP A 86 5.41 -13.47 -5.88
CA ASP A 86 5.19 -14.64 -5.03
C ASP A 86 5.04 -14.23 -3.55
N MET A 87 5.79 -13.22 -3.08
CA MET A 87 5.63 -12.65 -1.74
C MET A 87 4.24 -12.03 -1.54
N VAL A 88 3.73 -11.30 -2.54
CA VAL A 88 2.37 -10.73 -2.48
C VAL A 88 1.31 -11.83 -2.44
N ARG A 89 1.48 -12.88 -3.24
CA ARG A 89 0.56 -14.03 -3.25
C ARG A 89 0.50 -14.68 -1.87
N ASP A 90 1.65 -14.98 -1.28
CA ASP A 90 1.72 -15.63 0.02
C ASP A 90 1.14 -14.74 1.11
N ALA A 91 1.44 -13.44 1.09
CA ALA A 91 0.86 -12.46 2.01
C ALA A 91 -0.67 -12.40 1.95
N LEU A 92 -1.26 -12.48 0.74
CA LEU A 92 -2.71 -12.50 0.54
C LEU A 92 -3.37 -13.80 1.04
N LEU A 93 -2.74 -14.94 0.80
CA LEU A 93 -3.23 -16.23 1.28
C LEU A 93 -3.17 -16.31 2.81
N ASP A 94 -2.07 -15.86 3.40
CA ASP A 94 -1.88 -15.81 4.85
C ASP A 94 -2.83 -14.83 5.53
N ALA A 95 -3.10 -13.68 4.89
CA ALA A 95 -4.09 -12.72 5.36
C ALA A 95 -5.50 -13.33 5.35
N LYS A 96 -5.86 -14.07 4.30
CA LYS A 96 -7.19 -14.69 4.18
C LYS A 96 -7.43 -15.80 5.20
N ALA A 97 -6.37 -16.51 5.60
CA ALA A 97 -6.44 -17.61 6.55
C ALA A 97 -6.57 -17.17 8.02
N LYS A 98 -6.29 -15.90 8.34
CA LYS A 98 -6.25 -15.38 9.70
C LYS A 98 -7.41 -14.41 9.95
N LEU A 99 -7.90 -14.38 11.19
CA LEU A 99 -8.85 -13.34 11.61
C LEU A 99 -8.12 -11.98 11.65
N PRO A 100 -8.77 -10.88 11.25
CA PRO A 100 -8.18 -9.55 11.37
C PRO A 100 -8.01 -9.19 12.85
N VAL A 101 -6.78 -8.91 13.28
CA VAL A 101 -6.45 -8.56 14.69
C VAL A 101 -5.61 -7.27 14.73
N ILE A 102 -6.03 -6.20 14.03
CA ILE A 102 -5.20 -5.00 13.96
C ILE A 102 -5.97 -3.72 14.25
N GLU A 103 -5.30 -2.86 15.01
CA GLU A 103 -5.67 -1.48 15.26
C GLU A 103 -5.39 -0.60 14.03
N VAL A 104 -6.39 0.16 13.61
CA VAL A 104 -6.38 1.07 12.46
C VAL A 104 -5.13 1.98 12.42
N ALA A 105 -4.61 2.36 13.60
CA ALA A 105 -3.38 3.14 13.75
C ALA A 105 -2.15 2.47 13.10
N ILE A 106 -1.96 1.17 13.33
CA ILE A 106 -0.82 0.41 12.78
C ILE A 106 -0.92 0.34 11.26
N LEU A 107 -2.13 0.10 10.73
CA LEU A 107 -2.34 0.03 9.29
C LEU A 107 -2.04 1.38 8.61
N GLY A 108 -2.41 2.50 9.25
CA GLY A 108 -2.05 3.83 8.74
C GLY A 108 -0.54 4.02 8.58
N ILE A 109 0.25 3.60 9.58
CA ILE A 109 1.71 3.68 9.54
C ILE A 109 2.26 2.80 8.41
N VAL A 110 1.79 1.55 8.33
CA VAL A 110 2.21 0.60 7.29
C VAL A 110 1.90 1.15 5.88
N MET A 111 0.72 1.75 5.68
CA MET A 111 0.35 2.34 4.39
C MET A 111 1.24 3.54 4.05
N MET A 112 1.50 4.40 5.03
CA MET A 112 2.37 5.55 4.87
C MET A 112 3.80 5.13 4.51
N TYR A 113 4.33 4.12 5.19
CA TYR A 113 5.66 3.57 4.91
C TYR A 113 5.74 2.93 3.53
N GLY A 114 4.74 2.14 3.14
CA GLY A 114 4.66 1.56 1.80
C GLY A 114 4.66 2.64 0.71
N MET A 115 3.93 3.74 0.91
CA MET A 115 3.94 4.89 -0.01
C MET A 115 5.28 5.60 -0.05
N TYR A 116 5.94 5.78 1.10
CA TYR A 116 7.29 6.31 1.19
C TYR A 116 8.29 5.47 0.37
N LEU A 117 8.25 4.14 0.49
CA LEU A 117 9.09 3.24 -0.30
C LEU A 117 8.82 3.36 -1.81
N LEU A 118 7.55 3.47 -2.19
CA LEU A 118 7.16 3.65 -3.59
C LEU A 118 7.68 4.97 -4.17
N ALA A 119 7.63 6.06 -3.39
CA ALA A 119 8.08 7.38 -3.82
C ALA A 119 9.60 7.46 -3.95
N THR A 120 10.34 6.95 -2.96
CA THR A 120 11.80 7.11 -2.86
C THR A 120 12.60 6.11 -3.70
N ARG A 121 12.08 4.90 -3.95
CA ARG A 121 12.81 3.86 -4.70
C ARG A 121 12.64 3.93 -6.22
N GLY A 122 12.06 5.00 -6.76
CA GLY A 122 12.14 5.34 -8.19
C GLY A 122 11.57 4.32 -9.18
N ARG A 123 10.51 3.57 -8.83
CA ARG A 123 9.89 2.59 -9.75
C ARG A 123 9.25 3.29 -10.96
N LYS A 124 9.73 3.01 -12.17
CA LYS A 124 9.25 3.62 -13.43
C LYS A 124 7.88 3.06 -13.89
N LYS A 125 6.83 3.87 -13.69
CA LYS A 125 5.67 4.21 -14.56
C LYS A 125 5.07 3.20 -15.58
N HIS A 126 4.98 1.92 -15.28
CA HIS A 126 3.90 1.08 -15.84
C HIS A 126 3.13 0.47 -14.69
N LYS A 127 2.11 1.19 -14.20
CA LYS A 127 1.37 0.78 -13.02
C LYS A 127 0.01 0.24 -13.43
N ARG A 128 -0.21 -1.04 -13.20
CA ARG A 128 -1.57 -1.56 -13.07
C ARG A 128 -2.06 -1.17 -11.68
N VAL A 129 -3.19 -0.47 -11.62
CA VAL A 129 -3.86 -0.10 -10.39
C VAL A 129 -5.09 -0.97 -10.27
N VAL A 130 -5.23 -1.63 -9.13
CA VAL A 130 -6.44 -2.36 -8.78
C VAL A 130 -7.27 -1.48 -7.85
N GLU A 131 -8.56 -1.34 -8.15
CA GLU A 131 -9.54 -0.65 -7.32
C GLU A 131 -10.72 -1.57 -7.03
N ARG A 132 -11.27 -1.50 -5.82
CA ARG A 132 -12.48 -2.24 -5.48
C ARG A 132 -13.73 -1.44 -5.89
N ARG A 133 -14.65 -2.11 -6.57
CA ARG A 133 -15.95 -1.55 -6.96
C ARG A 133 -16.96 -1.67 -5.82
N ARG A 134 -18.04 -0.88 -5.93
CA ARG A 134 -19.18 -0.92 -5.00
C ARG A 134 -19.90 -2.28 -4.94
N ASP A 135 -19.79 -3.08 -6.00
CA ASP A 135 -20.36 -4.44 -6.07
C ASP A 135 -19.44 -5.51 -5.46
N GLY A 136 -18.26 -5.12 -4.94
CA GLY A 136 -17.28 -6.00 -4.34
C GLY A 136 -16.27 -6.60 -5.33
N SER A 137 -16.46 -6.43 -6.64
CA SER A 137 -15.50 -6.87 -7.66
C SER A 137 -14.29 -5.94 -7.76
N PHE A 138 -13.23 -6.38 -8.45
CA PHE A 138 -12.01 -5.60 -8.62
C PHE A 138 -11.88 -5.10 -10.06
N LYS A 139 -11.48 -3.84 -10.22
CA LYS A 139 -11.20 -3.22 -11.51
C LYS A 139 -9.70 -3.01 -11.63
N GLU A 140 -9.11 -3.49 -12.71
CA GLU A 140 -7.73 -3.17 -13.08
C GLU A 140 -7.74 -2.01 -14.10
N SER A 141 -6.91 -1.00 -13.88
CA SER A 141 -6.61 0.08 -14.83
C SER A 141 -5.10 0.15 -15.07
N VAL A 142 -4.68 0.52 -16.27
CA VAL A 142 -3.26 0.74 -16.60
C VAL A 142 -3.02 2.24 -16.62
N GLU A 143 -2.32 2.77 -15.62
CA GLU A 143 -1.92 4.17 -15.57
C GLU A 143 -0.50 4.34 -16.08
N THR A 144 -0.38 5.05 -17.19
CA THR A 144 0.90 5.33 -17.87
C THR A 144 1.18 6.84 -17.86
N GLU A 145 1.12 7.50 -16.70
CA GLU A 145 1.95 8.67 -16.33
C GLU A 145 1.49 9.34 -15.03
N TYR A 146 2.47 9.60 -14.15
CA TYR A 146 2.38 10.29 -12.84
C TYR A 146 1.31 9.73 -11.90
N PHE A 147 1.76 8.82 -11.02
CA PHE A 147 0.99 8.28 -9.91
C PHE A 147 0.33 9.42 -9.11
N ARG A 148 -0.99 9.54 -9.20
CA ARG A 148 -1.83 10.42 -8.38
C ARG A 148 -2.92 9.56 -7.75
N PRO A 149 -2.62 8.79 -6.70
CA PRO A 149 -3.69 8.13 -5.93
C PRO A 149 -4.62 9.23 -5.36
N GLY A 150 -5.89 8.93 -5.07
CA GLY A 150 -6.82 9.93 -4.52
C GLY A 150 -6.29 10.59 -3.23
N ASN A 151 -6.64 11.86 -2.97
CA ASN A 151 -6.29 12.55 -1.70
C ASN A 151 -6.74 11.71 -0.51
N PRO A 152 -5.92 11.45 0.55
CA PRO A 152 -4.60 11.96 0.98
C PRO A 152 -3.37 11.18 0.46
N LEU A 153 -3.57 10.09 -0.28
CA LEU A 153 -2.48 9.24 -0.75
C LEU A 153 -1.58 9.97 -1.77
N SER A 154 -2.14 10.89 -2.57
CA SER A 154 -1.38 11.72 -3.52
C SER A 154 -0.45 12.69 -2.80
N ALA A 155 -0.89 13.24 -1.67
CA ALA A 155 -0.12 14.17 -0.88
C ALA A 155 1.12 13.47 -0.28
N LEU A 156 0.96 12.22 0.20
CA LEU A 156 2.08 11.42 0.69
C LEU A 156 3.15 11.18 -0.38
N VAL A 157 2.73 10.81 -1.59
CA VAL A 157 3.68 10.62 -2.70
C VAL A 157 4.38 11.91 -3.07
N GLN A 158 3.67 13.04 -3.04
CA GLN A 158 4.24 14.35 -3.36
C GLN A 158 5.23 14.79 -2.30
N LEU A 159 4.93 14.58 -1.01
CA LEU A 159 5.79 14.91 0.12
C LEU A 159 7.21 14.35 -0.05
N PHE A 160 7.33 13.09 -0.49
CA PHE A 160 8.63 12.43 -0.67
C PHE A 160 9.26 12.61 -2.06
N ASN A 161 8.54 13.20 -3.03
CA ASN A 161 9.06 13.47 -4.37
C ASN A 161 9.47 14.94 -4.58
N GLN A 162 9.45 15.77 -3.53
CA GLN A 162 9.92 17.15 -3.62
C GLN A 162 11.45 17.15 -3.85
N PRO A 163 11.98 17.97 -4.79
CA PRO A 163 13.42 18.18 -4.88
C PRO A 163 13.93 18.80 -3.56
N PRO A 164 15.15 18.46 -3.11
CA PRO A 164 15.70 19.06 -1.90
C PRO A 164 15.76 20.60 -2.02
N PRO A 165 15.61 21.33 -0.91
CA PRO A 165 15.69 22.79 -0.89
C PRO A 165 17.06 23.32 -1.36
#